data_AF-A0A1W9QRR6-F1
#
_entry.id   AF-A0A1W9QRR6-F1
#
_cell.length_a   1.000
_cell.length_b   1.000
_cell.length_c   1.000
_cell.angle_alpha   90.00
_cell.angle_beta   90.00
_cell.angle_gamma   90.00
#
_symmetry.space_group_name_H-M   'P 1'
#
loop_
_entity.id
_entity.type
_entity.pdbx_description
1 polymer ?
#
loop_
_entity_poly.entity_id
_entity_poly.type
_entity_poly.pdbx_seq_one_letter_code
_entity_poly.pdbx_strand_id
1 'polypeptide(L)'
;MFSKNTPVTFARITKKYCENFKLYLEKNLSQNSTHTYFARFKNALNIAVQDDILDTNPAQFITVKKEKVSRQFLDEQEIKRLIATPCYSKQTKNAFLFSCFTGLRISDIRQLKWKDVDNNFLYIKQIKTNEPFRMKLSQAALDILKLQ
;
A
#
# COMPACT_ATOMS: atom_id res chain seq x y z
N MET A 1 12.66 27.43 -2.15
CA MET A 1 11.38 27.85 -2.74
C MET A 1 10.21 27.05 -2.19
N PHE A 2 10.32 25.71 -2.08
CA PHE A 2 9.21 24.84 -1.62
C PHE A 2 9.31 24.40 -0.15
N SER A 3 10.29 24.88 0.62
CA SER A 3 10.57 24.49 2.01
C SER A 3 10.17 25.53 3.07
N LYS A 4 9.57 26.66 2.65
CA LYS A 4 9.08 27.70 3.57
C LYS A 4 7.56 27.68 3.53
N ASN A 5 6.92 27.85 4.69
CA ASN A 5 5.46 27.80 4.88
C ASN A 5 4.76 29.05 4.30
N THR A 6 5.11 29.42 3.08
CA THR A 6 4.60 30.58 2.38
C THR A 6 3.37 30.15 1.58
N PRO A 7 2.19 30.77 1.81
CA PRO A 7 1.00 30.45 1.04
C PRO A 7 1.23 30.75 -0.46
N VAL A 8 0.76 29.85 -1.31
CA VAL A 8 0.84 29.95 -2.77
C VAL A 8 -0.57 29.98 -3.33
N THR A 9 -0.89 30.99 -4.13
CA THR A 9 -2.18 31.10 -4.82
C THR A 9 -2.13 30.35 -6.15
N PHE A 10 -3.29 29.87 -6.64
CA PHE A 10 -3.40 29.18 -7.93
C PHE A 10 -2.85 30.00 -9.11
N ALA A 11 -3.05 31.32 -9.11
CA ALA A 11 -2.50 32.23 -10.12
C ALA A 11 -0.96 32.18 -10.24
N ARG A 12 -0.25 31.78 -9.18
CA ARG A 12 1.23 31.65 -9.21
C ARG A 12 1.70 30.29 -9.70
N ILE A 13 0.80 29.32 -9.84
CA ILE A 13 1.10 27.97 -10.30
C ILE A 13 1.12 27.96 -11.84
N THR A 14 2.25 28.35 -12.40
CA THR A 14 2.50 28.27 -13.85
C THR A 14 3.08 26.92 -14.24
N LYS A 15 3.19 26.63 -15.54
CA LYS A 15 3.92 25.46 -16.04
C LYS A 15 5.35 25.41 -15.48
N LYS A 16 6.05 26.55 -15.47
CA LYS A 16 7.41 26.68 -14.89
C LYS A 16 7.44 26.37 -13.40
N TYR A 17 6.41 26.78 -12.65
CA TYR A 17 6.29 26.41 -11.23
C TYR A 17 6.18 24.89 -11.07
N CYS A 18 5.35 24.24 -11.89
CA CYS A 18 5.15 22.80 -11.85
C CYS A 18 6.43 22.03 -12.23
N GLU A 19 7.19 22.49 -13.23
CA GLU A 19 8.50 21.93 -13.59
C GLU A 19 9.51 22.07 -12.45
N ASN A 20 9.60 23.26 -11.85
CA ASN A 20 10.46 23.48 -10.68
C ASN A 20 10.07 22.61 -9.49
N PHE A 21 8.76 22.41 -9.28
CA PHE A 21 8.27 21.53 -8.23
C PHE A 21 8.63 20.07 -8.50
N LYS A 22 8.50 19.60 -9.75
CA LYS A 22 9.00 18.28 -10.15
C LYS A 22 10.48 18.12 -9.84
N LEU A 23 11.32 19.06 -10.27
CA LEU A 23 12.77 19.03 -10.01
C LEU A 23 13.09 19.03 -8.52
N TYR A 24 12.33 19.78 -7.73
CA TYR A 24 12.45 19.75 -6.28
C TYR A 24 12.13 18.36 -5.70
N LEU A 25 11.04 17.71 -6.14
CA LEU A 25 10.72 16.35 -5.69
C LEU A 25 11.81 15.36 -6.12
N GLU A 26 12.27 15.41 -7.37
CA GLU A 26 13.33 14.53 -7.90
C GLU A 26 14.66 14.67 -7.14
N LYS A 27 14.97 15.88 -6.64
CA LYS A 27 16.16 16.12 -5.81
C LYS A 27 16.06 15.56 -4.39
N ASN A 28 14.85 15.45 -3.83
CA ASN A 28 14.65 15.17 -2.40
C ASN A 28 14.00 13.81 -2.12
N LEU A 29 13.41 13.15 -3.12
CA LEU A 29 12.63 11.94 -2.96
C LEU A 29 13.05 10.86 -3.96
N SER A 30 12.80 9.60 -3.62
CA SER A 30 12.98 8.49 -4.55
C SER A 30 12.03 8.60 -5.74
N GLN A 31 12.41 8.01 -6.89
CA GLN A 31 11.65 8.09 -8.14
C GLN A 31 10.15 7.78 -7.99
N ASN A 32 9.82 6.71 -7.27
CA ASN A 32 8.42 6.31 -7.06
C ASN A 32 7.67 7.20 -6.07
N SER A 33 8.38 7.80 -5.12
CA SER A 33 7.82 8.81 -4.23
C SER A 33 7.54 10.08 -5.04
N THR A 34 8.50 10.60 -5.80
CA THR A 34 8.32 11.72 -6.73
C THR A 34 7.12 11.52 -7.64
N HIS A 35 6.99 10.35 -8.27
CA HIS A 35 5.83 10.01 -9.09
C HIS A 35 4.52 10.17 -8.31
N THR A 36 4.45 9.59 -7.11
CA THR A 36 3.23 9.59 -6.29
C THR A 36 2.85 11.00 -5.84
N TYR A 37 3.81 11.78 -5.35
CA TYR A 37 3.58 13.15 -4.89
C TYR A 37 3.20 14.08 -6.06
N PHE A 38 3.91 13.98 -7.19
CA PHE A 38 3.60 14.79 -8.36
C PHE A 38 2.24 14.44 -8.97
N ALA A 39 1.86 13.15 -9.00
CA ALA A 39 0.54 12.73 -9.44
C ALA A 39 -0.58 13.32 -8.57
N ARG A 40 -0.40 13.35 -7.24
CA ARG A 40 -1.35 13.99 -6.31
C ARG A 40 -1.45 15.50 -6.54
N PHE A 41 -0.31 16.17 -6.71
CA PHE A 41 -0.28 17.60 -7.04
C PHE A 41 -1.01 17.89 -8.35
N LYS A 42 -0.73 17.13 -9.41
CA LYS A 42 -1.40 17.24 -10.70
C LYS A 42 -2.91 16.99 -10.59
N ASN A 43 -3.32 16.05 -9.75
CA ASN A 43 -4.74 15.79 -9.49
C ASN A 43 -5.42 16.95 -8.75
N ALA A 44 -4.75 17.58 -7.78
CA ALA A 44 -5.29 18.77 -7.12
C ALA A 44 -5.53 19.93 -8.11
N LEU A 45 -4.64 20.09 -9.09
CA LEU A 45 -4.83 21.06 -10.18
C LEU A 45 -5.96 20.65 -11.13
N ASN A 46 -6.16 19.36 -11.39
CA ASN A 46 -7.33 18.91 -12.16
C ASN A 46 -8.64 19.22 -11.42
N ILE A 47 -8.70 19.03 -10.10
CA ILE A 47 -9.88 19.37 -9.29
C ILE A 47 -10.12 20.88 -9.35
N ALA A 48 -9.07 21.71 -9.22
CA ALA A 48 -9.21 23.16 -9.37
C ALA A 48 -9.73 23.59 -10.76
N VAL A 49 -9.44 22.83 -11.82
CA VAL A 49 -10.04 23.06 -13.14
C VAL A 49 -11.51 22.62 -13.17
N GLN A 50 -11.86 21.52 -12.53
CA GLN A 50 -13.25 21.06 -12.41
C GLN A 50 -14.13 22.02 -11.60
N ASP A 51 -13.53 22.71 -10.63
CA ASP A 51 -14.19 23.71 -9.78
C ASP A 51 -14.15 25.13 -10.38
N ASP A 52 -13.77 25.28 -11.66
CA ASP A 52 -13.67 26.56 -12.39
C ASP A 52 -12.71 27.60 -11.74
N ILE A 53 -11.75 27.15 -10.91
CA ILE A 53 -10.71 28.01 -10.30
C ILE A 53 -9.57 28.26 -11.28
N LEU A 54 -9.29 27.29 -12.15
CA LEU A 54 -8.29 27.35 -13.21
C LEU A 54 -8.92 26.99 -14.55
N ASP A 55 -8.61 27.72 -15.61
CA ASP A 55 -9.11 27.37 -16.96
C ASP A 55 -8.50 26.06 -17.48
N THR A 56 -7.22 25.83 -17.18
CA THR A 56 -6.46 24.66 -17.63
C THR A 56 -5.45 24.21 -16.59
N ASN A 57 -5.11 22.92 -16.59
CA ASN A 57 -4.12 22.38 -15.66
C ASN A 57 -2.69 22.68 -16.16
N PRO A 58 -1.90 23.52 -15.47
CA PRO A 58 -0.54 23.89 -15.89
C PRO A 58 0.45 22.70 -15.86
N ALA A 59 0.10 21.60 -15.20
CA ALA A 59 0.89 20.37 -15.12
C ALA A 59 0.40 19.27 -16.09
N GLN A 60 -0.58 19.54 -16.96
CA GLN A 60 -1.22 18.53 -17.83
C GLN A 60 -0.22 17.69 -18.64
N PHE A 61 0.81 18.32 -19.20
CA PHE A 61 1.81 17.65 -20.05
C PHE A 61 3.11 17.28 -19.31
N ILE A 62 3.17 17.51 -17.99
CA ILE A 62 4.33 17.13 -17.19
C ILE A 62 4.11 15.69 -16.68
N THR A 63 5.11 14.86 -16.94
CA THR A 63 5.11 13.45 -16.56
C THR A 63 6.33 13.12 -15.70
N VAL A 64 6.07 12.35 -14.65
CA VAL A 64 7.09 11.65 -13.86
C VAL A 64 6.87 10.17 -14.10
N LYS A 65 7.90 9.43 -14.52
CA LYS A 65 7.77 8.00 -14.78
C LYS A 65 7.90 7.22 -13.48
N LYS A 66 7.09 6.18 -13.32
CA LYS A 66 7.25 5.22 -12.23
C LYS A 66 8.33 4.20 -12.61
N GLU A 67 9.20 3.90 -11.67
CA GLU A 67 10.18 2.84 -11.82
C GLU A 67 9.57 1.50 -11.39
N LYS A 68 9.81 0.45 -12.19
CA LYS A 68 9.41 -0.91 -11.83
C LYS A 68 10.33 -1.39 -10.71
N VAL A 69 9.73 -1.79 -9.59
CA VAL A 69 10.46 -2.36 -8.46
C VAL A 69 10.11 -3.84 -8.38
N SER A 70 11.14 -4.69 -8.35
CA SER A 70 10.97 -6.10 -8.01
C SER A 70 10.77 -6.22 -6.50
N ARG A 71 9.67 -6.82 -6.08
CA ARG A 71 9.46 -7.15 -4.67
C ARG A 71 9.92 -8.58 -4.45
N GLN A 72 10.79 -8.77 -3.47
CA GLN A 72 11.15 -10.09 -2.99
C GLN A 72 9.92 -10.76 -2.37
N PHE A 73 9.80 -12.06 -2.59
CA PHE A 73 8.78 -12.92 -2.01
C PHE A 73 9.48 -14.13 -1.40
N LEU A 74 8.82 -14.79 -0.44
CA LEU A 74 9.33 -16.02 0.14
C LEU A 74 9.03 -17.20 -0.77
N ASP A 75 10.05 -17.98 -1.09
CA ASP A 75 9.86 -19.28 -1.74
C ASP A 75 9.45 -20.37 -0.73
N GLU A 76 9.09 -21.55 -1.25
CA GLU A 76 8.66 -22.67 -0.42
C GLU A 76 9.75 -23.14 0.57
N GLN A 77 11.02 -23.11 0.16
CA GLN A 77 12.13 -23.53 1.01
C GLN A 77 12.37 -22.53 2.14
N GLU A 78 12.23 -21.24 1.87
CA GLU A 78 12.30 -20.16 2.84
C GLU A 78 11.17 -20.27 3.87
N ILE A 79 9.95 -20.57 3.44
CA ILE A 79 8.83 -20.83 4.35
C ILE A 79 9.13 -22.05 5.24
N LYS A 80 9.64 -23.15 4.68
CA LYS A 80 10.04 -24.33 5.47
C LYS A 80 11.13 -24.00 6.50
N ARG A 81 12.14 -23.22 6.11
CA ARG A 81 13.19 -22.73 7.03
C ARG A 81 12.58 -21.86 8.14
N LEU A 82 11.65 -20.97 7.81
CA LEU A 82 10.98 -20.11 8.78
C LEU A 82 10.14 -20.91 9.78
N ILE A 83 9.47 -21.98 9.33
CA ILE A 83 8.75 -22.92 10.21
C ILE A 83 9.70 -23.57 11.21
N ALA A 84 10.92 -23.93 10.82
CA ALA A 84 11.91 -24.54 11.71
C ALA A 84 12.64 -23.52 12.62
N THR A 85 12.66 -22.24 12.24
CA THR A 85 13.43 -21.21 12.96
C THR A 85 12.78 -20.86 14.31
N PRO A 86 13.52 -20.89 15.44
CA PRO A 86 13.02 -20.41 16.72
C PRO A 86 12.57 -18.94 16.64
N CYS A 87 11.44 -18.61 17.25
CA CYS A 87 10.96 -17.24 17.34
C CYS A 87 10.57 -16.94 18.77
N TYR A 88 10.94 -15.76 19.26
CA TYR A 88 10.63 -15.32 20.62
C TYR A 88 9.11 -15.30 20.88
N SER A 89 8.33 -14.80 19.92
CA SER A 89 6.87 -14.82 20.01
C SER A 89 6.28 -15.89 19.10
N LYS A 90 5.81 -16.98 19.71
CA LYS A 90 5.09 -18.05 19.00
C LYS A 90 3.83 -17.52 18.31
N GLN A 91 3.14 -16.55 18.91
CA GLN A 91 1.94 -15.93 18.36
C GLN A 91 2.25 -15.17 17.07
N THR A 92 3.31 -14.35 17.07
CA THR A 92 3.73 -13.61 15.86
C THR A 92 4.14 -14.57 14.74
N LYS A 93 4.90 -15.63 15.08
CA LYS A 93 5.28 -16.66 14.11
C LYS A 93 4.07 -17.35 13.51
N ASN A 94 3.13 -17.79 14.35
CA ASN A 94 1.90 -18.45 13.91
C ASN A 94 1.03 -17.51 13.05
N ALA A 95 0.87 -16.26 13.45
CA ALA A 95 0.10 -15.28 12.67
C ALA A 95 0.72 -15.01 11.29
N PHE A 96 2.05 -14.90 11.23
CA PHE A 96 2.76 -14.74 9.96
C PHE A 96 2.62 -15.97 9.07
N LEU A 97 2.86 -17.17 9.58
CA LEU A 97 2.74 -18.41 8.81
C LEU A 97 1.30 -18.65 8.34
N PHE A 98 0.31 -18.36 9.20
CA PHE A 98 -1.09 -18.41 8.81
C PHE A 98 -1.38 -17.43 7.66
N SER A 99 -0.79 -16.23 7.67
CA SER A 99 -0.90 -15.30 6.54
C SER A 99 -0.27 -15.82 5.25
N CYS A 100 0.85 -16.56 5.32
CA CYS A 100 1.45 -17.21 4.16
C CYS A 100 0.53 -18.28 3.56
N PHE A 101 -0.18 -19.06 4.39
CA PHE A 101 -1.07 -20.11 3.92
C PHE A 101 -2.46 -19.63 3.46
N THR A 102 -2.85 -18.42 3.86
CA THR A 102 -4.18 -17.86 3.55
C THR A 102 -4.15 -16.69 2.59
N GLY A 103 -2.99 -16.06 2.38
CA GLY A 103 -2.85 -14.86 1.55
C GLY A 103 -3.48 -13.61 2.17
N LEU A 104 -3.87 -13.66 3.44
CA LEU A 104 -4.49 -12.53 4.13
C LEU A 104 -3.48 -11.41 4.40
N ARG A 105 -3.98 -10.17 4.41
CA ARG A 105 -3.18 -9.00 4.79
C ARG A 105 -3.01 -8.96 6.30
N ILE A 106 -1.92 -8.34 6.76
CA ILE A 106 -1.67 -8.14 8.20
C ILE A 106 -2.84 -7.46 8.92
N SER A 107 -3.54 -6.53 8.26
CA SER A 107 -4.72 -5.89 8.83
C SER A 107 -5.83 -6.90 9.14
N ASP A 108 -6.08 -7.82 8.20
CA ASP A 108 -7.14 -8.82 8.29
C ASP A 108 -6.79 -9.86 9.36
N ILE A 109 -5.53 -10.31 9.38
CA ILE A 109 -4.98 -11.21 10.41
C ILE A 109 -5.17 -10.65 11.81
N ARG A 110 -4.93 -9.34 12.01
CA ARG A 110 -5.04 -8.69 13.32
C ARG A 110 -6.48 -8.56 13.83
N GLN A 111 -7.47 -8.62 12.95
CA GLN A 111 -8.89 -8.53 13.33
C GLN A 111 -9.59 -9.89 13.35
N LEU A 112 -8.88 -10.95 13.00
CA LEU A 112 -9.42 -12.30 12.91
C LEU A 112 -9.94 -12.79 14.27
N LYS A 113 -11.13 -13.39 14.26
CA LYS A 113 -11.78 -13.99 15.42
C LYS A 113 -12.07 -15.46 15.16
N TRP A 114 -12.15 -16.25 16.22
CA TRP A 114 -12.49 -17.68 16.13
C TRP A 114 -13.80 -17.95 15.38
N LYS A 115 -14.80 -17.09 15.56
CA LYS A 115 -16.09 -17.17 14.85
C LYS A 115 -16.00 -17.00 13.34
N ASP A 116 -14.89 -16.46 12.84
CA ASP A 116 -14.67 -16.25 11.42
C ASP A 116 -14.20 -17.56 10.75
N VAL A 117 -13.94 -18.61 11.53
CA VAL A 117 -13.60 -19.94 11.04
C VAL A 117 -14.72 -20.92 11.39
N ASP A 118 -15.30 -21.55 10.37
CA ASP A 118 -16.33 -22.57 10.53
C ASP A 118 -16.15 -23.69 9.50
N ASN A 119 -16.26 -24.95 9.92
CA ASN A 119 -16.16 -26.14 9.06
C ASN A 119 -14.94 -26.14 8.12
N ASN A 120 -13.77 -25.75 8.62
CA ASN A 120 -12.52 -25.59 7.86
C ASN A 120 -12.57 -24.50 6.78
N PHE A 121 -13.54 -23.60 6.83
CA PHE A 121 -13.59 -22.40 5.99
C PHE A 121 -13.34 -21.17 6.83
N LEU A 122 -12.65 -20.21 6.23
CA LEU A 122 -12.50 -18.87 6.72
C LEU A 122 -13.51 -17.95 6.03
N TYR A 123 -14.21 -17.14 6.81
CA TYR A 123 -15.20 -16.16 6.39
C TYR A 123 -14.89 -14.81 7.02
N ILE A 124 -14.41 -13.86 6.23
CA ILE A 124 -14.13 -12.50 6.71
C ILE A 124 -14.62 -11.46 5.71
N LYS A 125 -14.68 -10.21 6.16
CA LYS A 125 -14.78 -9.04 5.29
C LYS A 125 -13.41 -8.36 5.27
N GLN A 126 -12.78 -8.26 4.11
CA GLN A 126 -11.44 -7.67 4.00
C GLN A 126 -11.49 -6.18 4.36
N ILE A 127 -10.61 -5.72 5.24
CA ILE A 127 -10.64 -4.35 5.77
C ILE A 127 -10.37 -3.33 4.67
N LYS A 128 -9.40 -3.61 3.80
CA LYS A 128 -8.94 -2.64 2.78
C LYS A 128 -9.96 -2.41 1.69
N THR A 129 -10.60 -3.47 1.21
CA THR A 129 -11.51 -3.43 0.05
C THR A 129 -12.96 -3.43 0.46
N ASN A 130 -13.27 -3.77 1.72
CA ASN A 130 -14.63 -3.96 2.24
C ASN A 130 -15.39 -5.09 1.52
N GLU A 131 -14.66 -6.05 0.93
CA GLU A 131 -15.23 -7.17 0.18
C GLU A 131 -15.31 -8.44 1.04
N PRO A 132 -16.38 -9.23 0.93
CA PRO A 132 -16.43 -10.57 1.51
C PRO A 132 -15.33 -11.46 0.95
N PHE A 133 -14.69 -12.23 1.82
CA PHE A 133 -13.68 -13.20 1.47
C PHE A 133 -13.98 -14.53 2.15
N ARG A 134 -14.04 -15.58 1.33
CA ARG A 134 -14.26 -16.94 1.77
C ARG A 134 -13.18 -17.83 1.19
N MET A 135 -12.55 -18.66 2.02
CA MET A 135 -11.63 -19.67 1.53
C MET A 135 -11.69 -20.94 2.37
N LYS A 136 -11.40 -22.09 1.75
CA LYS A 136 -11.14 -23.33 2.47
C LYS A 136 -9.71 -23.27 3.03
N LEU A 137 -9.56 -23.57 4.32
CA LEU A 137 -8.25 -23.60 4.97
C LEU A 137 -7.50 -24.88 4.60
N SER A 138 -6.20 -24.76 4.36
CA SER A 138 -5.30 -25.89 4.19
C SER A 138 -5.05 -26.59 5.52
N GLN A 139 -4.58 -27.84 5.49
CA GLN A 139 -4.25 -28.58 6.71
C GLN A 139 -3.20 -27.83 7.54
N ALA A 140 -2.17 -27.27 6.89
CA ALA A 140 -1.15 -26.48 7.55
C ALA A 140 -1.72 -25.23 8.26
N ALA A 141 -2.71 -24.55 7.66
CA ALA A 141 -3.36 -23.41 8.30
C ALA A 141 -4.21 -23.84 9.50
N LEU A 142 -4.93 -24.96 9.39
CA LEU A 142 -5.74 -25.51 10.49
C LEU A 142 -4.87 -25.96 11.66
N ASP A 143 -3.71 -26.56 11.38
CA ASP A 143 -2.79 -27.02 12.42
C ASP A 143 -2.23 -25.84 13.23
N ILE A 144 -2.02 -24.68 12.59
CA ILE A 144 -1.63 -23.46 13.31
C ILE A 144 -2.73 -22.99 14.27
N LEU A 145 -4.00 -23.09 13.86
CA LEU A 145 -5.14 -22.68 14.68
C LEU A 145 -5.34 -23.59 15.90
N LYS A 146 -5.02 -24.89 15.80
CA LYS A 146 -5.12 -25.85 16.91
C LYS A 146 -4.04 -25.69 18.00
N LEU A 147 -3.00 -24.90 17.73
CA LEU A 147 -1.85 -24.72 18.64
C LEU A 147 -2.04 -23.58 19.65
N GLN A 148 -3.24 -22.99 19.72
CA GLN A 148 -3.63 -21.95 20.68
C GLN A 148 -4.57 -22.53 21.74
#